data_AF-U2GST0-F1
#
_entry.id   AF-U2GST0-F1
#
_cell.length_a   1.000
_cell.length_b   1.000
_cell.length_c   1.000
_cell.angle_alpha   90.00
_cell.angle_beta   90.00
_cell.angle_gamma   90.00
#
_symmetry.space_group_name_H-M   'P 1'
#
loop_
_entity.id
_entity.type
_entity.pdbx_description
1 polymer ?
#
loop_
_entity_poly.entity_id
_entity_poly.type
_entity_poly.pdbx_seq_one_letter_code
_entity_poly.pdbx_strand_id
1 'polypeptide(L)'
;MSVINYKENFVENFEAILASSTGERSIYQKALAHIKSEFDNFQITDDARAKFITSLMAEMTIAFTTKAMEAASDVATKALTLEKELEALELKNQGLRDRLELDKQNLQMQIELTKAQTEKTKAEAKLAQEQQAAVNEQVKDNRIIKAGMMTGDFMQNVSNGQLSVPSDMYEFFFNIVYEIAKKGGVDIKKVANFNLPKTK
;
A
#
# COMPACT_ATOMS: atom_id res chain seq x y z
N MET A 1 -5.31 20.80 30.00
CA MET A 1 -4.61 21.96 29.42
C MET A 1 -5.63 23.08 29.30
N SER A 2 -5.54 24.09 30.16
CA SER A 2 -6.45 25.25 30.10
C SER A 2 -6.15 26.04 28.83
N VAL A 3 -7.18 26.27 28.03
CA VAL A 3 -7.13 27.17 26.88
C VAL A 3 -6.75 28.56 27.43
N ILE A 4 -5.51 29.00 27.18
CA ILE A 4 -5.07 30.33 27.57
C ILE A 4 -5.88 31.33 26.75
N ASN A 5 -6.82 32.02 27.41
CA ASN A 5 -7.68 33.02 26.76
C ASN A 5 -6.89 34.32 26.57
N TYR A 6 -6.18 34.44 25.44
CA TYR A 6 -5.35 35.59 25.11
C TYR A 6 -6.12 36.92 25.02
N LYS A 7 -7.46 36.90 24.91
CA LYS A 7 -8.28 38.11 24.76
C LYS A 7 -8.39 38.94 26.04
N GLU A 8 -8.50 38.31 27.21
CA GLU A 8 -8.72 39.03 28.48
C GLU A 8 -7.43 39.68 28.99
N ASN A 9 -6.30 38.98 28.88
CA ASN A 9 -5.01 39.53 29.33
C ASN A 9 -4.43 40.61 28.41
N PHE A 10 -4.91 40.74 27.16
CA PHE A 10 -4.37 41.74 26.22
C PHE A 10 -4.72 43.17 26.65
N VAL A 11 -5.97 43.41 27.04
CA VAL A 11 -6.44 44.73 27.47
C VAL A 11 -5.75 45.14 28.77
N GLU A 12 -5.71 44.26 29.76
CA GLU A 12 -5.01 44.51 31.03
C GLU A 12 -3.51 44.77 30.82
N ASN A 13 -2.84 43.99 29.97
CA ASN A 13 -1.42 44.21 29.67
C ASN A 13 -1.20 45.52 28.91
N PHE A 14 -2.08 45.87 27.98
CA PHE A 14 -2.00 47.14 27.26
C PHE A 14 -2.19 48.32 28.22
N GLU A 15 -3.21 48.28 29.08
CA GLU A 15 -3.46 49.29 30.10
C GLU A 15 -2.28 49.42 31.08
N ALA A 16 -1.68 48.30 31.51
CA ALA A 16 -0.51 48.30 32.40
C ALA A 16 0.73 48.92 31.74
N ILE A 17 0.98 48.63 30.46
CA ILE A 17 2.08 49.23 29.68
C ILE A 17 1.81 50.72 29.45
N LEU A 18 0.56 51.10 29.14
CA LEU A 18 0.17 52.49 28.94
C LEU A 18 0.29 53.31 30.23
N ALA A 19 -0.13 52.75 31.36
CA ALA A 19 0.03 53.36 32.67
C ALA A 19 1.52 53.52 33.05
N SER A 20 2.35 52.52 32.73
CA SER A 20 3.80 52.60 32.96
C SER A 20 4.49 53.62 32.05
N SER A 21 3.99 53.81 30.82
CA SER A 21 4.54 54.78 29.86
C SER A 21 4.03 56.21 30.10
N THR A 22 2.92 56.42 30.81
CA THR A 22 2.36 57.75 31.12
C THR A 22 2.48 58.17 32.59
N GLY A 23 2.97 57.28 33.46
CA GLY A 23 3.18 57.55 34.88
C GLY A 23 4.39 58.46 35.15
N GLU A 24 4.44 59.09 36.33
CA GLU A 24 5.41 60.15 36.69
C GLU A 24 6.90 59.80 36.48
N ARG A 25 7.26 58.51 36.50
CA ARG A 25 8.63 58.03 36.27
C ARG A 25 8.94 57.72 34.80
N SER A 26 7.97 57.88 33.90
CA SER A 26 8.12 57.55 32.50
C SER A 26 9.19 58.41 31.83
N ILE A 27 9.77 57.86 30.76
CA ILE A 27 10.68 58.60 29.89
C ILE A 27 9.98 59.82 29.26
N TYR A 28 8.66 59.73 29.06
CA TYR A 28 7.85 60.79 28.46
C TYR A 28 7.65 61.97 29.41
N GLN A 29 7.35 61.75 30.70
CA GLN A 29 7.32 62.83 31.70
C GLN A 29 8.67 63.52 31.81
N LYS A 30 9.78 62.76 31.83
CA LYS A 30 11.13 63.31 31.90
C LYS A 30 11.47 64.16 30.69
N ALA A 31 11.10 63.71 29.49
CA ALA A 31 11.28 64.47 28.26
C ALA A 31 10.44 65.76 28.27
N LEU A 32 9.17 65.69 28.70
CA LEU A 32 8.30 66.86 28.83
C LEU A 32 8.83 67.89 29.82
N ALA A 33 9.33 67.44 30.98
CA ALA A 33 9.94 68.31 31.98
C ALA A 33 11.20 69.02 31.43
N HIS A 34 12.02 68.29 30.68
CA HIS A 34 13.19 68.86 30.02
C HIS A 34 12.81 69.89 28.95
N ILE A 35 11.87 69.57 28.05
CA ILE A 35 11.37 70.50 27.02
C ILE A 35 10.83 71.78 27.67
N LYS A 36 10.07 71.66 28.76
CA LYS A 36 9.53 72.82 29.49
C LYS A 36 10.65 73.69 30.07
N SER A 37 11.66 73.07 30.69
CA SER A 37 12.83 73.78 31.20
C SER A 37 13.57 74.54 30.10
N GLU A 38 13.74 73.92 28.93
CA GLU A 38 14.39 74.57 27.78
C GLU A 38 13.55 75.74 27.25
N PHE A 39 12.23 75.58 27.14
CA PHE A 39 11.35 76.68 26.74
C PHE A 39 11.40 77.88 27.68
N ASP A 40 11.53 77.62 28.99
CA ASP A 40 11.70 78.67 30.00
C ASP A 40 13.09 79.32 29.89
N ASN A 41 14.15 78.54 29.69
CA ASN A 41 15.52 79.04 29.49
C ASN A 41 15.65 79.96 28.26
N PHE A 42 14.97 79.61 27.16
CA PHE A 42 14.99 80.39 25.91
C PHE A 42 13.90 81.46 25.83
N GLN A 43 13.10 81.65 26.88
CA GLN A 43 11.98 82.62 26.92
C GLN A 43 11.02 82.49 25.72
N ILE A 44 10.76 81.25 25.27
CA ILE A 44 9.82 80.98 24.17
C ILE A 44 8.43 81.45 24.57
N THR A 45 7.75 82.20 23.70
CA THR A 45 6.40 82.72 23.96
C THR A 45 5.35 81.61 24.01
N ASP A 46 4.27 81.84 24.77
CA ASP A 46 3.18 80.85 24.91
C ASP A 46 2.55 80.45 23.56
N ASP A 47 2.48 81.38 22.59
CA ASP A 47 1.99 81.08 21.23
C ASP A 47 2.92 80.10 20.48
N ALA A 48 4.24 80.29 20.60
CA ALA A 48 5.22 79.38 19.97
C ALA A 48 5.22 78.00 20.66
N ARG A 49 5.07 77.95 21.99
CA ARG A 49 4.91 76.71 22.75
C ARG A 49 3.65 75.96 22.32
N ALA A 50 2.52 76.65 22.18
CA ALA A 50 1.25 76.06 21.76
C ALA A 50 1.33 75.48 20.34
N LYS A 51 1.95 76.22 19.39
CA LYS A 51 2.18 75.73 18.03
C LYS A 51 3.08 74.50 17.99
N PHE A 52 4.17 74.50 18.76
CA PHE A 52 5.06 73.35 18.87
C PHE A 52 4.33 72.11 19.42
N ILE A 53 3.62 72.24 20.54
CA ILE A 53 2.87 71.12 21.14
C ILE A 53 1.82 70.58 20.17
N THR A 54 1.10 71.46 19.49
CA THR A 54 0.08 71.05 18.50
C THR A 54 0.70 70.28 17.34
N SER A 55 1.85 70.73 16.83
CA SER A 55 2.60 70.02 15.77
C SER A 55 3.10 68.66 16.25
N LEU A 56 3.66 68.60 17.45
CA LEU A 56 4.16 67.36 18.04
C LEU A 56 3.03 66.33 18.25
N MET A 57 1.87 66.77 18.72
CA MET A 57 0.71 65.88 18.87
C MET A 57 0.21 65.36 17.52
N ALA A 58 0.19 66.21 16.48
CA ALA A 58 -0.20 65.79 15.14
C ALA A 58 0.77 64.72 14.60
N GLU A 59 2.07 64.93 14.74
CA GLU A 59 3.10 63.96 14.33
C GLU A 59 3.00 62.65 15.11
N MET A 60 2.82 62.70 16.43
CA MET A 60 2.63 61.51 17.26
C MET A 60 1.37 60.74 16.85
N THR A 61 0.28 61.44 16.54
CA THR A 61 -0.98 60.82 16.11
C THR A 61 -0.81 60.11 14.77
N ILE A 62 -0.11 60.74 13.82
CA ILE A 62 0.22 60.13 12.53
C ILE A 62 1.09 58.89 12.75
N ALA A 63 2.17 59.00 13.53
CA ALA A 63 3.08 57.89 13.79
C ALA A 63 2.39 56.71 14.47
N PHE A 64 1.54 56.97 15.47
CA PHE A 64 0.75 55.94 16.15
C PHE A 64 -0.21 55.26 15.18
N THR A 65 -0.96 56.04 14.38
CA THR A 65 -1.94 55.49 13.43
C THR A 65 -1.25 54.62 12.38
N THR A 66 -0.12 55.06 11.84
CA THR A 66 0.69 54.27 10.88
C THR A 66 1.16 52.96 11.50
N LYS A 67 1.70 52.99 12.72
CA LYS A 67 2.15 51.78 13.42
C LYS A 67 1.00 50.82 13.73
N ALA A 68 -0.16 51.35 14.12
CA ALA A 68 -1.35 50.54 14.34
C ALA A 68 -1.86 49.89 13.04
N MET A 69 -1.84 50.62 11.92
CA MET A 69 -2.20 50.08 10.60
C MET A 69 -1.23 48.99 10.14
N GLU A 70 0.08 49.17 10.32
CA GLU A 70 1.09 48.13 10.04
C GLU A 70 0.80 46.85 10.84
N ALA A 71 0.61 46.98 12.16
CA ALA A 71 0.34 45.83 13.03
C ALA A 71 -0.99 45.13 12.68
N ALA A 72 -2.04 45.89 12.37
CA ALA A 72 -3.32 45.34 11.94
C ALA A 72 -3.20 44.60 10.59
N SER A 73 -2.43 45.14 9.64
CA SER A 73 -2.16 44.51 8.35
C SER A 73 -1.37 43.20 8.50
N ASP A 74 -0.38 43.16 9.40
CA ASP A 74 0.38 41.95 9.70
C ASP A 74 -0.50 40.84 10.29
N VAL A 75 -1.39 41.20 11.22
CA VAL A 75 -2.34 40.25 11.82
C VAL A 75 -3.34 39.76 10.78
N ALA A 76 -3.90 40.65 9.96
CA ALA A 76 -4.84 40.27 8.90
C ALA A 76 -4.18 39.34 7.87
N THR A 77 -2.93 39.64 7.49
CA THR A 77 -2.15 38.81 6.55
C THR A 77 -1.89 37.43 7.14
N LYS A 78 -1.45 37.36 8.41
CA LYS A 78 -1.23 36.08 9.12
C LYS A 78 -2.51 35.26 9.23
N ALA A 79 -3.63 35.90 9.55
CA ALA A 79 -4.93 35.23 9.62
C ALA A 79 -5.33 34.63 8.25
N LEU A 80 -5.19 35.41 7.17
CA LEU A 80 -5.50 34.95 5.82
C LEU A 80 -4.58 33.80 5.37
N THR A 81 -3.28 33.85 5.71
CA THR A 81 -2.35 32.75 5.39
C THR A 81 -2.70 31.48 6.16
N LEU A 82 -3.05 31.59 7.45
CA LEU A 82 -3.44 30.44 8.27
C LEU A 82 -4.74 29.79 7.75
N GLU A 83 -5.71 30.59 7.31
CA GLU A 83 -6.95 30.09 6.73
C GLU A 83 -6.69 29.29 5.45
N LYS A 84 -5.84 29.81 4.56
CA LYS A 84 -5.44 29.09 3.34
C LYS A 84 -4.64 27.82 3.63
N GLU A 85 -3.76 27.85 4.63
CA GLU A 85 -3.01 26.66 5.06
C GLU A 85 -3.93 25.58 5.62
N LEU A 86 -4.94 25.97 6.40
CA LEU A 86 -5.98 25.07 6.90
C LEU A 86 -6.80 24.45 5.77
N GLU A 87 -7.27 25.26 4.82
CA GLU A 87 -8.01 24.76 3.64
C GLU A 87 -7.18 23.77 2.82
N ALA A 88 -5.89 24.08 2.58
CA ALA A 88 -4.97 23.18 1.89
C ALA A 88 -4.75 21.86 2.65
N LEU A 89 -4.67 21.90 3.98
CA LEU A 89 -4.55 20.72 4.83
C LEU A 89 -5.83 19.88 4.80
N GLU A 90 -7.01 20.50 4.80
CA GLU A 90 -8.30 19.81 4.69
C GLU A 90 -8.43 19.08 3.36
N LEU A 91 -8.14 19.76 2.25
CA LEU A 91 -8.14 19.15 0.91
C LEU A 91 -7.15 17.99 0.81
N LYS A 92 -5.94 18.15 1.37
CA LYS A 92 -4.94 17.07 1.41
C LYS A 92 -5.44 15.87 2.22
N ASN A 93 -6.08 16.11 3.36
CA ASN A 93 -6.66 15.05 4.18
C ASN A 93 -7.81 14.34 3.48
N GLN A 94 -8.68 15.07 2.77
CA GLN A 94 -9.73 14.46 1.95
C GLN A 94 -9.13 13.58 0.85
N GLY A 95 -8.16 14.08 0.08
CA GLY A 95 -7.50 13.29 -0.96
C GLY A 95 -6.78 12.04 -0.44
N LEU A 96 -6.22 12.09 0.77
CA LEU A 96 -5.64 10.92 1.43
C LEU A 96 -6.71 9.89 1.84
N ARG A 97 -7.89 10.33 2.30
CA ARG A 97 -9.01 9.44 2.63
C ARG A 97 -9.56 8.76 1.38
N ASP A 98 -9.75 9.50 0.30
CA ASP A 98 -10.25 8.95 -0.97
C ASP A 98 -9.28 7.92 -1.54
N ARG A 99 -7.96 8.21 -1.49
CA ARG A 99 -6.93 7.25 -1.92
C ARG A 99 -6.94 5.99 -1.05
N LEU A 100 -7.06 6.14 0.27
CA LEU A 100 -7.13 5.00 1.18
C LEU A 100 -8.36 4.12 0.90
N GLU A 101 -9.49 4.73 0.56
CA GLU A 101 -10.71 4.01 0.19
C GLU A 101 -10.56 3.24 -1.13
N LEU A 102 -9.98 3.87 -2.16
CA LEU A 102 -9.65 3.20 -3.42
C LEU A 102 -8.67 2.04 -3.22
N ASP A 103 -7.63 2.23 -2.40
CA ASP A 103 -6.65 1.18 -2.10
C ASP A 103 -7.32 -0.01 -1.39
N LYS A 104 -8.25 0.27 -0.46
CA LYS A 104 -9.02 -0.78 0.22
C LYS A 104 -9.89 -1.57 -0.77
N GLN A 105 -10.59 -0.90 -1.68
CA GLN A 105 -11.39 -1.56 -2.71
C GLN A 105 -10.53 -2.40 -3.66
N ASN A 106 -9.38 -1.87 -4.08
CA ASN A 106 -8.43 -2.59 -4.93
C ASN A 106 -7.88 -3.85 -4.25
N LEU A 107 -7.52 -3.76 -2.96
CA LEU A 107 -7.07 -4.91 -2.18
C LEU A 107 -8.18 -5.96 -2.03
N GLN A 108 -9.43 -5.54 -1.83
CA GLN A 108 -10.56 -6.47 -1.78
C GLN A 108 -10.75 -7.22 -3.11
N MET A 109 -10.71 -6.51 -4.24
CA MET A 109 -10.77 -7.15 -5.56
C MET A 109 -9.60 -8.11 -5.81
N GLN A 110 -8.38 -7.73 -5.41
CA GLN A 110 -7.22 -8.63 -5.52
C GLN A 110 -7.43 -9.91 -4.69
N ILE A 111 -7.93 -9.80 -3.46
CA ILE A 111 -8.24 -10.95 -2.61
C ILE A 111 -9.25 -11.87 -3.28
N GLU A 112 -10.33 -11.32 -3.87
CA GLU A 112 -11.33 -12.12 -4.58
C GLU A 112 -10.76 -12.82 -5.81
N LEU A 113 -9.99 -12.11 -6.63
CA LEU A 113 -9.31 -12.70 -7.79
C LEU A 113 -8.33 -13.81 -7.38
N THR A 114 -7.55 -13.60 -6.32
CA THR A 114 -6.64 -14.64 -5.80
C THR A 114 -7.40 -15.86 -5.29
N LYS A 115 -8.54 -15.67 -4.63
CA LYS A 115 -9.41 -16.80 -4.22
C LYS A 115 -9.92 -17.57 -5.43
N ALA A 116 -10.48 -16.88 -6.43
CA ALA A 116 -10.98 -17.51 -7.64
C ALA A 116 -9.86 -18.27 -8.41
N GLN A 117 -8.67 -17.69 -8.51
CA GLN A 117 -7.51 -18.38 -9.10
C GLN A 117 -7.11 -19.61 -8.29
N THR A 118 -7.10 -19.52 -6.95
CA THR A 118 -6.78 -20.65 -6.08
C THR A 118 -7.78 -21.80 -6.28
N GLU A 119 -9.07 -21.50 -6.37
CA GLU A 119 -10.12 -22.48 -6.65
C GLU A 119 -9.96 -23.11 -8.03
N LYS A 120 -9.70 -22.30 -9.05
CA LYS A 120 -9.42 -22.79 -10.40
C LYS A 120 -8.21 -23.73 -10.42
N THR A 121 -7.09 -23.34 -9.80
CA THR A 121 -5.89 -24.18 -9.73
C THR A 121 -6.15 -25.48 -8.97
N LYS A 122 -6.97 -25.47 -7.91
CA LYS A 122 -7.39 -26.71 -7.23
C LYS A 122 -8.20 -27.62 -8.14
N ALA A 123 -9.12 -27.07 -8.93
CA ALA A 123 -9.91 -27.83 -9.89
C ALA A 123 -9.03 -28.41 -11.01
N GLU A 124 -8.10 -27.63 -11.55
CA GLU A 124 -7.12 -28.08 -12.55
C GLU A 124 -6.20 -29.17 -11.99
N ALA A 125 -5.72 -29.04 -10.76
CA ALA A 125 -4.91 -30.07 -10.11
C ALA A 125 -5.68 -31.38 -9.92
N LYS A 126 -6.97 -31.30 -9.54
CA LYS A 126 -7.82 -32.48 -9.41
C LYS A 126 -8.06 -33.14 -10.78
N LEU A 127 -8.37 -32.36 -11.81
CA LEU A 127 -8.54 -32.87 -13.17
C LEU A 127 -7.25 -33.53 -13.68
N ALA A 128 -6.09 -32.93 -13.44
CA ALA A 128 -4.80 -33.51 -13.82
C ALA A 128 -4.54 -34.85 -13.11
N GLN A 129 -4.89 -34.97 -11.82
CA GLN A 129 -4.80 -36.23 -11.09
C GLN A 129 -5.72 -37.31 -11.67
N GLU A 130 -6.97 -36.96 -11.99
CA GLU A 130 -7.94 -37.87 -12.61
C GLU A 130 -7.46 -38.32 -14.00
N GLN A 131 -6.96 -37.40 -14.81
CA GLN A 131 -6.38 -37.71 -16.12
C GLN A 131 -5.15 -38.61 -16.00
N GLN A 132 -4.24 -38.34 -15.05
CA GLN A 132 -3.07 -39.17 -14.83
C GLN A 132 -3.46 -40.59 -14.42
N ALA A 133 -4.49 -40.74 -13.57
CA ALA A 133 -5.01 -42.05 -13.20
C ALA A 133 -5.59 -42.79 -14.41
N ALA A 134 -6.40 -42.12 -15.24
CA ALA A 134 -6.97 -42.70 -16.46
C ALA A 134 -5.88 -43.12 -17.47
N VAL A 135 -4.85 -42.28 -17.67
CA VAL A 135 -3.71 -42.60 -18.54
C VAL A 135 -2.93 -43.79 -18.00
N ASN A 136 -2.71 -43.87 -16.68
CA ASN A 136 -2.01 -45.00 -16.08
C ASN A 136 -2.77 -46.32 -16.30
N GLU A 137 -4.10 -46.32 -16.16
CA GLU A 137 -4.93 -47.49 -16.47
C GLU A 137 -4.87 -47.84 -17.97
N GLN A 138 -5.00 -46.86 -18.87
CA GLN A 138 -4.85 -47.11 -20.30
C GLN A 138 -3.48 -47.70 -20.68
N VAL A 139 -2.40 -47.26 -20.04
CA VAL A 139 -1.05 -47.82 -20.27
C VAL A 139 -0.99 -49.28 -19.82
N LYS A 140 -1.64 -49.63 -18.69
CA LYS A 140 -1.75 -51.02 -18.24
C LYS A 140 -2.54 -51.87 -19.24
N ASP A 141 -3.72 -51.41 -19.64
CA ASP A 141 -4.57 -52.11 -20.61
C ASP A 141 -3.83 -52.32 -21.93
N ASN A 142 -3.17 -51.30 -22.45
CA ASN A 142 -2.37 -51.39 -23.68
C ASN A 142 -1.22 -52.40 -23.57
N ARG A 143 -0.58 -52.51 -22.40
CA ARG A 143 0.46 -53.54 -22.16
C ARG A 143 -0.14 -54.94 -22.20
N ILE A 144 -1.29 -55.15 -21.56
CA ILE A 144 -1.99 -56.43 -21.53
C ILE A 144 -2.45 -56.81 -22.95
N ILE A 145 -3.07 -55.88 -23.68
CA ILE A 145 -3.52 -56.11 -25.06
C ILE A 145 -2.32 -56.47 -25.96
N LYS A 146 -1.19 -55.75 -25.86
CA LYS A 146 0.03 -56.11 -26.61
C LYS A 146 0.56 -57.49 -26.26
N ALA A 147 0.61 -57.85 -24.98
CA ALA A 147 1.00 -59.20 -24.55
C ALA A 147 0.08 -60.28 -25.13
N GLY A 148 -1.24 -60.03 -25.14
CA GLY A 148 -2.25 -60.90 -25.74
C GLY A 148 -2.08 -61.04 -27.26
N MET A 149 -1.92 -59.92 -27.98
CA MET A 149 -1.67 -59.92 -29.44
C MET A 149 -0.38 -60.66 -29.79
N MET A 150 0.73 -60.35 -29.11
CA MET A 150 2.00 -61.05 -29.31
C MET A 150 1.83 -62.56 -29.13
N THR A 151 1.10 -62.99 -28.10
CA THR A 151 0.84 -64.41 -27.84
C THR A 151 -0.03 -65.04 -28.92
N GLY A 152 -1.10 -64.35 -29.35
CA GLY A 152 -1.97 -64.81 -30.43
C GLY A 152 -1.22 -64.97 -31.75
N ASP A 153 -0.47 -63.95 -32.17
CA ASP A 153 0.33 -63.97 -33.39
C ASP A 153 1.39 -65.08 -33.35
N PHE A 154 2.10 -65.21 -32.22
CA PHE A 154 3.11 -66.26 -32.06
C PHE A 154 2.50 -67.67 -32.18
N MET A 155 1.38 -67.92 -31.50
CA MET A 155 0.68 -69.21 -31.55
C MET A 155 0.12 -69.52 -32.94
N GLN A 156 -0.44 -68.53 -33.64
CA GLN A 156 -0.96 -68.71 -34.99
C GLN A 156 0.14 -69.08 -35.98
N ASN A 157 1.28 -68.39 -35.93
CA ASN A 157 2.40 -68.62 -36.84
C ASN A 157 3.08 -69.99 -36.61
N VAL A 158 3.21 -70.42 -35.35
CA VAL A 158 3.70 -71.76 -35.00
C VAL A 158 2.70 -72.84 -35.42
N SER A 159 1.41 -72.67 -35.12
CA SER A 159 0.36 -73.65 -35.43
C SER A 159 0.15 -73.83 -36.94
N ASN A 160 0.32 -72.77 -37.72
CA ASN A 160 0.20 -72.83 -39.18
C ASN A 160 1.47 -73.38 -39.88
N GLY A 161 2.48 -73.81 -39.11
CA GLY A 161 3.72 -74.39 -39.64
C GLY A 161 4.63 -73.39 -40.37
N GLN A 162 4.38 -72.08 -40.24
CA GLN A 162 5.14 -71.03 -40.90
C GLN A 162 6.48 -70.75 -40.19
N LEU A 163 6.58 -71.08 -38.90
CA LEU A 163 7.76 -70.87 -38.06
C LEU A 163 8.06 -72.14 -37.26
N SER A 164 9.25 -72.71 -37.45
CA SER A 164 9.80 -73.73 -36.55
C SER A 164 10.68 -73.03 -35.50
N VAL A 165 10.18 -72.96 -34.27
CA VAL A 165 10.81 -72.20 -33.18
C VAL A 165 11.54 -73.18 -32.25
N PRO A 166 12.84 -72.97 -31.94
CA PRO A 166 13.56 -73.75 -30.94
C PRO A 166 13.04 -73.52 -29.50
N SER A 167 13.20 -74.49 -28.60
CA SER A 167 12.71 -74.44 -27.21
C SER A 167 13.18 -73.18 -26.45
N ASP A 168 14.43 -72.76 -26.63
CA ASP A 168 15.00 -71.59 -25.95
C ASP A 168 14.32 -70.28 -26.36
N MET A 169 13.80 -70.21 -27.59
CA MET A 169 13.06 -69.05 -28.09
C MET A 169 11.63 -68.99 -27.55
N TYR A 170 11.01 -70.14 -27.25
CA TYR A 170 9.74 -70.17 -26.51
C TYR A 170 9.91 -69.62 -25.10
N GLU A 171 10.97 -70.05 -24.40
CA GLU A 171 11.28 -69.53 -23.06
C GLU A 171 11.48 -68.01 -23.09
N PHE A 172 12.29 -67.51 -24.02
CA PHE A 172 12.53 -66.07 -24.18
C PHE A 172 11.24 -65.28 -24.43
N PHE A 173 10.39 -65.76 -25.36
CA PHE A 173 9.13 -65.11 -25.70
C PHE A 173 8.15 -65.06 -24.51
N PHE A 174 7.90 -66.20 -23.87
CA PHE A 174 6.96 -66.26 -22.74
C PHE A 174 7.47 -65.50 -21.51
N ASN A 175 8.79 -65.39 -21.32
CA ASN A 175 9.38 -64.53 -20.30
C ASN A 175 9.12 -63.03 -20.57
N ILE A 176 9.20 -62.59 -21.83
CA ILE A 176 8.86 -61.20 -22.22
C ILE A 176 7.37 -60.93 -22.00
N VAL A 177 6.51 -61.82 -22.49
CA VAL A 177 5.05 -61.70 -22.32
C VAL A 177 4.68 -61.66 -20.83
N TYR A 178 5.30 -62.51 -20.01
CA TYR A 178 5.12 -62.53 -18.57
C TYR A 178 5.50 -61.19 -17.91
N GLU A 179 6.67 -60.63 -18.23
CA GLU A 179 7.11 -59.35 -17.68
C GLU A 179 6.20 -58.18 -18.13
N ILE A 180 5.72 -58.19 -19.38
CA ILE A 180 4.78 -57.19 -19.88
C ILE A 180 3.43 -57.30 -19.17
N ALA A 181 2.88 -58.51 -19.03
CA ALA A 181 1.59 -58.76 -18.37
C ALA A 181 1.65 -58.43 -16.87
N LYS A 182 2.73 -58.80 -16.19
CA LYS A 182 2.99 -58.45 -14.79
C LYS A 182 3.08 -56.93 -14.58
N LYS A 183 3.78 -56.22 -15.48
CA LYS A 183 3.84 -54.75 -15.48
C LYS A 183 2.52 -54.07 -15.90
N GLY A 184 1.59 -54.83 -16.48
CA GLY A 184 0.20 -54.45 -16.71
C GLY A 184 -0.72 -54.69 -15.51
N GLY A 185 -0.24 -55.34 -14.45
CA GLY A 185 -1.02 -55.62 -13.24
C GLY A 185 -1.74 -56.98 -13.22
N VAL A 186 -1.41 -57.88 -14.17
CA VAL A 186 -1.98 -59.24 -14.19
C VAL A 186 -1.10 -60.18 -13.37
N ASP A 187 -1.68 -60.83 -12.37
CA ASP A 187 -1.00 -61.86 -11.57
C ASP A 187 -1.16 -63.24 -12.24
N ILE A 188 -0.21 -63.56 -13.12
CA ILE A 188 -0.11 -64.86 -13.79
C ILE A 188 1.11 -65.61 -13.27
N LYS A 189 1.04 -66.93 -13.23
CA LYS A 189 2.21 -67.76 -12.87
C LYS A 189 3.18 -67.80 -14.05
N LYS A 190 4.47 -67.64 -13.77
CA LYS A 190 5.53 -67.82 -14.77
C LYS A 190 5.45 -69.24 -15.33
N VAL A 191 5.42 -69.36 -16.66
CA VAL A 191 5.42 -70.66 -17.33
C VAL A 191 6.73 -71.38 -17.02
N ALA A 192 6.65 -72.63 -16.56
CA ALA A 192 7.80 -73.44 -16.18
C ALA A 192 8.08 -74.59 -17.17
N ASN A 193 7.17 -74.85 -18.10
CA ASN A 193 7.31 -75.88 -19.12
C ASN A 193 6.98 -75.30 -20.50
N PHE A 194 7.98 -75.25 -21.38
CA PHE A 194 7.90 -74.63 -22.71
C PHE A 194 7.79 -75.66 -23.84
N ASN A 195 7.66 -76.94 -23.50
CA ASN A 195 7.51 -78.01 -24.48
C ASN A 195 6.06 -78.10 -24.96
N LEU A 196 5.83 -77.93 -26.27
CA LEU A 196 4.56 -78.27 -26.89
C LEU A 196 4.38 -79.80 -26.85
N PRO A 197 3.25 -80.35 -26.36
CA PRO A 197 2.97 -81.76 -26.50
C PRO A 197 2.95 -82.09 -27.99
N LYS A 198 3.74 -83.08 -28.42
CA LYS A 198 3.74 -83.56 -29.80
C LYS A 198 2.31 -83.93 -30.18
N THR A 199 1.71 -83.21 -31.13
CA THR A 199 0.47 -83.62 -31.77
C THR A 199 0.71 -84.99 -32.40
N LYS A 200 -0.13 -85.96 -32.05
CA LYS A 200 -0.16 -87.29 -32.67
C LYS A 200 -0.66 -87.19 -34.10
#